data_AF-A0A520K8A9-F1
#
_entry.id   AF-A0A520K8A9-F1
#
_cell.length_a   1.000
_cell.length_b   1.000
_cell.length_c   1.000
_cell.angle_alpha   90.00
_cell.angle_beta   90.00
_cell.angle_gamma   90.00
#
_symmetry.space_group_name_H-M   'P 1'
#
loop_
_entity.id
_entity.type
_entity.pdbx_description
1 polymer ?
#
loop_
_entity_poly.entity_id
_entity_poly.type
_entity_poly.pdbx_seq_one_letter_code
_entity_poly.pdbx_strand_id
1 'polypeptide(L)' 'MAAIKQISESRKLKEVRTMKSDLFIRQAEIEEKAGLSYFDSLIAASALAVDGALFSDDSAFDRVQGLKRIPLG' A
#
# COMPACT_ATOMS: atom_id res chain seq x y z
N MET A 1 -13.58 9.43 -12.87
CA MET A 1 -12.25 8.82 -13.13
C MET A 1 -11.15 9.81 -13.55
N ALA A 2 -11.44 10.92 -14.24
CA ALA A 2 -10.38 11.88 -14.64
C ALA A 2 -9.79 12.73 -13.50
N ALA A 3 -10.57 13.02 -12.43
CA ALA A 3 -10.14 13.92 -11.35
C ALA A 3 -8.87 13.44 -10.62
N ILE A 4 -8.77 12.14 -10.28
CA ILE A 4 -7.58 11.59 -9.60
C ILE A 4 -6.34 11.74 -10.48
N LYS A 5 -6.47 11.44 -11.78
CA LYS A 5 -5.37 11.58 -12.75
C LYS A 5 -4.92 13.05 -12.87
N GLN A 6 -5.88 13.97 -12.98
CA GLN A 6 -5.62 15.41 -13.10
C GLN A 6 -4.98 15.99 -11.82
N ILE A 7 -5.43 15.55 -10.64
CA ILE A 7 -4.80 15.90 -9.36
C ILE A 7 -3.37 15.33 -9.31
N SER A 8 -3.18 14.08 -9.73
CA SER A 8 -1.85 13.45 -9.75
C SER A 8 -0.89 14.22 -10.65
N GLU A 9 -1.31 14.59 -11.85
CA GLU A 9 -0.52 15.39 -12.79
C GLU A 9 -0.19 16.78 -12.21
N SER A 10 -1.18 17.50 -11.68
CA SER A 10 -0.97 18.84 -11.10
C SER A 10 -0.07 18.84 -9.86
N ARG A 11 -0.05 17.74 -9.10
CA ARG A 11 0.78 17.53 -7.91
C ARG A 11 2.09 16.81 -8.22
N LYS A 12 2.37 16.49 -9.48
CA LYS A 12 3.55 15.71 -9.93
C LYS A 12 3.69 14.35 -9.22
N LEU A 13 2.56 13.72 -8.90
CA LEU A 13 2.52 12.37 -8.36
C LEU A 13 2.82 11.36 -9.48
N LYS A 14 3.67 10.38 -9.17
CA LYS A 14 4.03 9.30 -10.09
C LYS A 14 3.11 8.10 -9.86
N GLU A 15 2.38 7.70 -10.91
CA GLU A 15 1.67 6.42 -10.90
C GLU A 15 2.67 5.26 -11.08
N VAL A 16 2.54 4.21 -10.27
CA VAL A 16 3.38 3.01 -10.34
C VAL A 16 2.49 1.79 -10.56
N ARG A 17 2.88 0.93 -11.51
CA ARG A 17 2.18 -0.33 -11.81
C ARG A 17 2.90 -1.50 -11.14
N THR A 18 2.40 -1.93 -9.99
CA THR A 18 3.03 -2.94 -9.13
C THR A 18 2.48 -4.36 -9.31
N MET A 19 1.37 -4.54 -10.03
CA MET A 19 0.72 -5.86 -10.16
C MET A 19 1.56 -6.84 -11.01
N LYS A 20 2.38 -7.63 -10.32
CA LYS A 20 3.17 -8.76 -10.82
C LYS A 20 3.05 -9.92 -9.82
N SER A 21 3.49 -11.12 -10.21
CA SER A 21 3.50 -12.31 -9.34
C SER A 21 4.10 -12.04 -7.96
N ASP A 22 5.21 -11.31 -7.91
CA ASP A 22 5.94 -11.02 -6.67
C ASP A 22 5.11 -10.19 -5.69
N LEU A 23 4.22 -9.33 -6.19
CA LEU A 23 3.30 -8.56 -5.36
C LEU A 23 2.29 -9.49 -4.67
N PHE A 24 1.76 -10.48 -5.39
CA PHE A 24 0.80 -11.44 -4.85
C PHE A 24 1.46 -12.38 -3.83
N ILE A 25 2.70 -12.81 -4.10
CA ILE A 25 3.48 -13.60 -3.13
C ILE A 25 3.68 -12.79 -1.84
N ARG A 26 4.13 -11.53 -1.97
CA ARG A 26 4.34 -10.63 -0.82
C ARG A 26 3.04 -10.36 -0.07
N GLN A 27 1.93 -10.18 -0.78
CA GLN A 27 0.60 -9.98 -0.20
C GLN A 27 0.19 -11.19 0.66
N ALA A 28 0.30 -12.41 0.13
CA ALA A 28 -0.05 -13.62 0.87
C ALA A 28 0.80 -13.80 2.14
N GLU A 29 2.10 -13.49 2.07
CA GLU A 29 2.96 -13.50 3.25
C GLU A 29 2.54 -12.48 4.32
N ILE A 30 2.10 -11.29 3.91
CA ILE A 30 1.63 -10.24 4.83
C ILE A 30 0.29 -10.65 5.46
N GLU A 31 -0.62 -11.21 4.67
CA GLU A 31 -1.92 -11.71 5.15
C GLU A 31 -1.72 -12.73 6.28
N GLU A 32 -0.85 -13.72 6.06
CA GLU A 32 -0.54 -14.74 7.05
C GLU A 32 0.18 -14.18 8.29
N LYS A 33 1.22 -13.34 8.10
CA LYS A 33 2.08 -12.90 9.20
C LYS A 33 1.48 -11.75 10.02
N ALA A 34 0.78 -10.83 9.39
CA ALA A 34 0.22 -9.64 10.04
C ALA A 34 -1.27 -9.80 10.38
N GLY A 35 -1.95 -10.84 9.86
CA GLY A 35 -3.37 -11.05 10.08
C GLY A 35 -4.23 -9.92 9.52
N LEU A 36 -3.85 -9.43 8.34
CA LEU A 36 -4.57 -8.42 7.57
C LEU A 36 -5.58 -9.09 6.62
N SER A 37 -6.57 -8.35 6.13
CA SER A 37 -7.42 -8.86 5.05
C SER A 37 -6.61 -9.01 3.75
N TYR A 38 -7.14 -9.75 2.78
CA TYR A 38 -6.54 -9.86 1.45
C TYR A 38 -6.22 -8.49 0.83
N PHE A 39 -7.19 -7.56 0.86
CA PHE A 39 -7.03 -6.23 0.25
C PHE A 39 -6.06 -5.34 1.04
N ASP A 40 -6.11 -5.36 2.37
CA ASP A 40 -5.17 -4.58 3.19
C ASP A 40 -3.74 -5.09 3.00
N SER A 41 -3.57 -6.41 2.93
CA SER A 41 -2.27 -7.02 2.63
C SER A 41 -1.76 -6.63 1.25
N LEU A 42 -2.65 -6.49 0.25
CA LEU A 42 -2.29 -6.07 -1.10
C LEU A 42 -1.85 -4.60 -1.13
N ILE A 43 -2.53 -3.74 -0.37
CA ILE A 43 -2.15 -2.33 -0.18
C ILE A 43 -0.78 -2.24 0.50
N ALA A 44 -0.57 -2.98 1.59
CA ALA A 44 0.69 -3.04 2.31
C ALA A 44 1.84 -3.54 1.42
N ALA A 45 1.63 -4.62 0.65
CA ALA A 45 2.61 -5.13 -0.31
C ALA A 45 2.95 -4.09 -1.39
N SER A 46 1.94 -3.37 -1.88
CA SER A 46 2.13 -2.32 -2.90
C SER A 46 2.93 -1.15 -2.36
N ALA A 47 2.67 -0.71 -1.13
CA ALA A 47 3.44 0.34 -0.47
C ALA A 47 4.90 -0.10 -0.28
N LEU A 48 5.15 -1.31 0.22
CA LEU A 48 6.50 -1.86 0.39
C LEU A 48 7.28 -2.00 -0.93
N ALA A 49 6.59 -2.19 -2.06
CA ALA A 49 7.22 -2.27 -3.38
C ALA A 49 7.66 -0.91 -3.95
N VAL A 50 7.24 0.21 -3.33
CA VAL A 50 7.54 1.56 -3.80
C VAL A 50 8.47 2.28 -2.85
N ASP A 51 7.99 2.63 -1.65
CA ASP A 51 8.74 3.42 -0.66
C ASP A 51 8.50 2.98 0.80
N GLY A 52 7.63 1.99 1.01
CA GLY A 52 7.29 1.46 2.32
C GLY A 52 6.47 2.42 3.18
N ALA A 53 5.79 3.41 2.61
CA ALA A 53 4.91 4.30 3.36
C ALA A 53 3.45 4.21 2.88
N LEU A 54 2.49 4.31 3.81
CA LEU A 54 1.09 4.53 3.45
C LEU A 54 0.41 5.52 4.38
N PHE A 55 -0.59 6.23 3.85
CA PHE A 55 -1.50 7.04 4.65
C PHE A 55 -2.76 6.24 4.95
N SER A 56 -3.09 6.02 6.22
CA SER A 56 -4.29 5.31 6.63
C SER A 56 -4.65 5.60 8.09
N ASP A 57 -5.95 5.65 8.35
CA ASP A 57 -6.57 5.69 9.67
C ASP A 57 -6.57 4.33 10.38
N ASP A 58 -6.41 3.23 9.66
CA ASP A 58 -6.39 1.88 10.23
C ASP A 58 -5.02 1.53 10.85
N SER A 59 -5.01 1.31 12.17
CA SER A 59 -3.81 0.90 12.91
C SER A 59 -3.39 -0.54 12.64
N ALA A 60 -4.22 -1.34 11.96
CA ALA A 60 -3.89 -2.71 11.57
C ALA A 60 -2.57 -2.80 10.79
N PHE A 61 -2.25 -1.78 9.98
CA PHE A 61 -1.02 -1.70 9.19
C PHE A 61 0.26 -1.56 10.04
N ASP A 62 0.15 -1.13 11.30
CA ASP A 62 1.30 -1.02 12.21
C ASP A 62 1.90 -2.40 12.54
N ARG A 63 1.18 -3.49 12.24
CA ARG A 63 1.64 -4.89 12.37
C ARG A 63 2.57 -5.34 11.23
N VAL A 64 2.66 -4.58 10.13
CA VAL A 64 3.45 -4.99 8.95
C VAL A 64 4.89 -4.51 9.08
N GLN A 65 5.83 -5.45 9.16
CA GLN A 65 7.25 -5.11 9.28
C GLN A 65 7.76 -4.33 8.05
N GLY A 66 8.46 -3.22 8.32
CA GLY A 66 9.07 -2.37 7.30
C GLY A 66 8.10 -1.39 6.64
N LEU A 67 6.81 -1.43 7.00
CA LEU A 67 5.80 -0.49 6.54
C LEU A 67 5.65 0.66 7.54
N LYS A 68 5.75 1.90 7.06
CA LYS A 68 5.50 3.11 7.83
C LYS A 68 4.09 3.61 7.56
N ARG A 69 3.20 3.47 8.53
CA ARG A 69 1.89 4.13 8.48
C ARG A 69 2.01 5.61 8.87
N ILE A 70 1.34 6.46 8.11
CA ILE A 70 1.14 7.89 8.40
C ILE A 70 -0.35 8.07 8.74
N PRO A 71 -0.69 8.34 10.01
CA PRO A 71 -2.08 8.50 10.43
C PRO A 71 -2.71 9.74 9.78
N LEU A 72 -4.01 9.66 9.48
CA LEU A 72 -4.76 10.76 8.87
C LEU A 72 -5.46 11.69 9.88
N GLY A 73 -5.33 11.41 11.18
CA GLY A 73 -5.98 12.15 12.27
C GLY A 73 -7.13 11.39 12.88
#